data_AF-A0A9E5TAI8-F1
#
_entry.id   AF-A0A9E5TAI8-F1
#
_cell.length_a   1.000
_cell.length_b   1.000
_cell.length_c   1.000
_cell.angle_alpha   90.00
_cell.angle_beta   90.00
_cell.angle_gamma   90.00
#
_symmetry.space_group_name_H-M   'P 1'
#
loop_
_entity.id
_entity.type
_entity.pdbx_description
1 polymer ?
#
loop_
_entity_poly.entity_id
_entity_poly.type
_entity_poly.pdbx_seq_one_letter_code
_entity_poly.pdbx_strand_id
1 'polypeptide(L)'
;VYGSLEDADRLFQAVKKTGLKYMMFETSCFHSDLYAWHQQYRAGLFGQLVYSEGEYYHYFGTPIGGYNPKTKNVDPNGWRKGLPPQWYPTHSNAYYIGVTGGSFTEVSCMGKPSIV
;
A
#
# COMPACT_ATOMS: atom_id res chain seq x y z
N VAL A 1 -6.62 -0.43 -10.31
CA VAL A 1 -5.43 0.42 -10.54
C VAL A 1 -4.23 -0.43 -10.20
N TYR A 2 -3.39 -0.75 -11.17
CA TYR A 2 -2.21 -1.58 -10.94
C TYR A 2 -0.99 -0.91 -11.57
N GLY A 3 -0.29 -0.10 -10.77
CA GLY A 3 0.96 0.54 -11.19
C GLY A 3 0.84 1.65 -12.26
N SER A 4 -0.34 2.23 -12.51
CA SER A 4 -0.55 3.33 -13.47
C SER A 4 -1.31 4.50 -12.85
N LEU A 5 -0.83 5.72 -13.10
CA LEU A 5 -1.48 6.96 -12.68
C LEU A 5 -2.75 7.24 -13.51
N GLU A 6 -2.72 6.90 -14.79
CA GLU A 6 -3.86 7.03 -15.70
C GLU A 6 -5.03 6.17 -15.22
N ASP A 7 -4.76 4.95 -14.76
CA ASP A 7 -5.79 4.10 -14.15
C ASP A 7 -6.29 4.65 -12.83
N ALA A 8 -5.44 5.31 -12.04
CA ALA A 8 -5.84 5.98 -10.80
C ALA A 8 -6.81 7.13 -11.10
N ASP A 9 -6.51 7.96 -12.09
CA ASP A 9 -7.38 9.04 -12.55
C ASP A 9 -8.70 8.50 -13.10
N ARG A 10 -8.67 7.41 -13.87
CA ARG A 10 -9.89 6.75 -14.36
C ARG A 10 -10.77 6.28 -13.20
N LEU A 11 -10.19 5.69 -12.16
CA LEU A 11 -10.92 5.30 -10.96
C LEU A 11 -11.51 6.54 -10.25
N PHE A 12 -10.72 7.60 -10.09
CA PHE A 12 -11.19 8.84 -9.48
C PHE A 12 -12.38 9.45 -10.24
N GLN A 13 -12.31 9.51 -11.57
CA GLN A 13 -13.42 10.00 -12.39
C GLN A 13 -14.66 9.10 -12.29
N ALA A 14 -14.48 7.78 -12.21
CA ALA A 14 -15.60 6.85 -12.01
C ALA A 14 -16.30 7.09 -10.67
N VAL A 15 -15.54 7.31 -9.58
CA VAL A 15 -16.09 7.68 -8.27
C VAL A 15 -16.93 8.94 -8.38
N LYS A 16 -16.38 10.01 -8.99
CA LYS A 16 -17.07 11.30 -9.17
C LYS A 16 -18.35 11.18 -10.00
N LYS A 17 -18.30 10.42 -11.10
CA LYS A 17 -19.43 10.25 -12.02
C LYS A 17 -20.56 9.42 -11.43
N THR A 18 -20.22 8.35 -10.71
CA THR A 18 -21.23 7.39 -10.22
C THR A 18 -21.80 7.78 -8.85
N GLY A 19 -21.05 8.54 -8.05
CA GLY A 19 -21.43 8.84 -6.66
C GLY A 19 -21.39 7.62 -5.72
N LEU A 20 -20.91 6.47 -6.20
CA LEU A 20 -20.79 5.26 -5.40
C LEU A 20 -19.59 5.34 -4.45
N LYS A 21 -19.63 4.52 -3.39
CA LYS A 21 -18.52 4.39 -2.44
C LYS A 21 -17.52 3.37 -2.98
N TYR A 22 -16.28 3.82 -3.16
CA TYR A 22 -15.13 2.97 -3.49
C TYR A 22 -14.18 3.00 -2.30
N MET A 23 -13.61 1.85 -1.97
CA MET A 23 -12.69 1.71 -0.85
C MET A 23 -11.40 1.07 -1.35
N MET A 24 -10.27 1.67 -0.99
CA MET A 24 -8.99 0.99 -1.07
C MET A 24 -8.92 -0.01 0.07
N PHE A 25 -8.74 -1.30 -0.25
CA PHE A 25 -8.63 -2.38 0.74
C PHE A 25 -7.25 -2.41 1.42
N GLU A 26 -6.82 -1.27 1.96
CA GLU A 26 -5.63 -1.21 2.79
C GLU A 26 -6.00 -1.58 4.24
N THR A 27 -5.56 -2.76 4.65
CA THR A 27 -5.98 -3.37 5.91
C THR A 27 -5.21 -2.86 7.11
N SER A 28 -4.00 -2.31 6.93
CA SER A 28 -3.14 -1.88 8.04
C SER A 28 -3.81 -0.81 8.91
N CYS A 29 -4.64 0.06 8.30
CA CYS A 29 -5.45 1.08 8.99
C CYS A 29 -6.46 0.52 10.00
N PHE A 30 -6.73 -0.79 9.97
CA PHE A 30 -7.66 -1.47 10.87
C PHE A 30 -6.96 -2.28 11.97
N HIS A 31 -5.63 -2.26 12.05
CA HIS A 31 -4.92 -2.84 13.18
C HIS A 31 -5.27 -2.08 14.47
N SER A 32 -5.46 -2.81 15.58
CA SER A 32 -5.81 -2.24 16.89
C SER A 32 -4.82 -1.17 17.32
N ASP A 33 -3.54 -1.44 17.08
CA ASP A 33 -2.46 -0.56 17.48
C ASP A 33 -2.51 0.73 16.66
N LEU A 34 -2.62 0.64 15.33
CA LEU A 34 -2.75 1.83 14.48
C LEU A 34 -3.95 2.69 14.90
N TYR A 35 -5.10 2.08 15.20
CA TYR A 35 -6.26 2.80 15.72
C TYR A 35 -5.95 3.51 17.05
N ALA A 36 -5.30 2.83 18.00
CA ALA A 36 -4.91 3.41 19.28
C ALA A 36 -3.95 4.59 19.11
N TRP A 37 -2.96 4.46 18.24
CA TRP A 37 -2.01 5.54 17.91
C TRP A 37 -2.71 6.73 17.24
N HIS A 38 -3.68 6.49 16.35
CA HIS A 38 -4.50 7.53 15.76
C HIS A 38 -5.30 8.32 16.81
N GLN A 39 -5.91 7.64 17.80
CA GLN A 39 -6.61 8.33 18.89
C GLN A 39 -5.67 9.21 19.72
N GLN A 40 -4.48 8.69 20.05
CA GLN A 40 -3.49 9.44 20.81
C GLN A 40 -2.93 10.65 20.04
N TYR A 41 -2.72 10.51 18.73
CA TYR A 41 -2.34 11.63 17.85
C TYR A 41 -3.41 12.71 17.84
N ARG A 42 -4.70 12.33 17.69
CA ARG A 42 -5.83 13.27 17.75
C ARG A 42 -6.00 13.95 19.11
N ALA A 43 -5.55 13.32 20.19
CA ALA A 43 -5.52 13.90 21.53
C ALA A 43 -4.34 14.87 21.74
N GLY A 44 -3.48 15.06 20.74
CA GLY A 44 -2.34 15.98 20.81
C GLY A 44 -1.12 15.44 21.55
N LEU A 45 -1.09 14.15 21.89
CA LEU A 45 0.00 13.55 22.70
C LEU A 45 1.35 13.52 22.00
N PHE A 46 1.36 13.67 20.68
CA PHE A 46 2.54 13.62 19.82
C PHE A 46 3.14 15.01 19.60
N GLY A 47 2.39 16.07 19.90
CA GLY A 47 2.72 17.41 19.43
C GLY A 47 2.85 17.45 17.90
N GLN A 48 3.91 18.11 17.43
CA GLN A 48 4.24 18.14 16.00
C GLN A 48 5.05 16.91 15.61
N LEU A 49 4.46 16.04 14.79
CA LEU A 49 5.20 14.92 14.20
C LEU A 49 6.17 15.45 13.15
N VAL A 50 7.46 15.24 13.37
CA VAL A 50 8.54 15.69 12.46
C VAL A 50 9.09 14.56 11.59
N TYR A 51 8.92 13.31 12.01
CA TYR A 51 9.46 12.14 11.34
C TYR A 51 8.67 10.89 11.71
N SER A 52 8.54 9.97 10.75
CA SER A 52 8.01 8.63 10.94
C SER A 52 8.69 7.68 9.97
N GLU A 53 8.88 6.44 10.40
CA GLU A 53 9.42 5.37 9.57
C GLU A 53 8.45 4.18 9.57
N GLY A 54 8.42 3.48 8.45
CA GLY A 54 7.62 2.27 8.28
C GLY A 54 8.27 1.37 7.27
N GLU A 55 8.44 0.10 7.63
CA GLU A 55 9.03 -0.92 6.77
C GLU A 55 8.01 -2.03 6.54
N TYR A 56 7.87 -2.47 5.29
CA TYR A 56 7.12 -3.67 4.96
C TYR A 56 8.08 -4.78 4.56
N TYR A 57 8.55 -5.51 5.57
CA TYR A 57 9.42 -6.66 5.39
C TYR A 57 8.67 -7.97 5.63
N HIS A 58 8.43 -8.73 4.57
CA HIS A 58 7.68 -9.98 4.65
C HIS A 58 8.47 -11.12 3.99
N TYR A 59 9.03 -11.99 4.83
CA TYR A 59 9.76 -13.17 4.36
C TYR A 59 8.79 -14.30 4.03
N PHE A 60 8.96 -14.88 2.84
CA PHE A 60 8.25 -16.07 2.41
C PHE A 60 9.23 -17.21 2.17
N GLY A 61 9.11 -18.31 2.91
CA GLY A 61 9.88 -19.53 2.63
C GLY A 61 9.53 -20.16 1.28
N THR A 62 8.28 -20.02 0.84
CA THR A 62 7.82 -20.36 -0.52
C THR A 62 7.12 -19.14 -1.10
N PRO A 63 7.50 -18.65 -2.30
CA PRO A 63 6.89 -17.47 -2.90
C PRO A 63 5.36 -17.61 -3.05
N ILE A 64 4.63 -16.54 -2.76
CA ILE A 64 3.18 -16.51 -3.00
C ILE A 64 2.92 -16.62 -4.51
N GLY A 65 2.13 -17.62 -4.90
CA GLY A 65 1.71 -17.79 -6.28
C GLY A 65 0.85 -16.63 -6.80
N GLY A 66 1.08 -16.23 -8.04
CA GLY A 66 0.18 -15.35 -8.80
C GLY A 66 -0.59 -16.17 -9.83
N TYR A 67 -1.68 -15.62 -10.35
CA TYR A 67 -2.31 -16.22 -11.54
C TYR A 67 -1.30 -16.20 -12.70
N ASN A 68 -1.12 -17.36 -13.33
CA ASN A 68 -0.20 -17.57 -14.43
C ASN A 68 -1.01 -17.82 -15.71
N PRO A 69 -0.99 -16.89 -16.68
CA PRO A 69 -1.79 -17.03 -17.90
C PRO A 69 -1.32 -18.19 -18.80
N LYS A 70 -0.08 -18.68 -18.64
CA LYS A 70 0.46 -19.80 -19.44
C LYS A 70 -0.09 -21.14 -18.96
N THR A 71 -0.14 -21.35 -17.64
CA THR A 71 -0.60 -22.60 -17.02
C THR A 71 -2.09 -22.57 -16.69
N LYS A 72 -2.71 -21.38 -16.71
CA LYS A 72 -4.08 -21.10 -16.26
C LYS A 72 -4.33 -21.45 -14.79
N ASN A 73 -3.27 -21.51 -13.99
CA ASN A 73 -3.31 -21.84 -12.56
C ASN A 73 -2.67 -20.73 -11.72
N VAL A 74 -2.85 -20.79 -10.40
CA VAL A 74 -2.09 -19.95 -9.47
C VAL A 74 -0.81 -20.69 -9.10
N ASP A 75 0.34 -20.11 -9.45
CA ASP A 75 1.65 -20.71 -9.19
C ASP A 75 2.75 -19.64 -9.00
N PRO A 76 3.94 -20.01 -8.47
CA PRO A 76 5.04 -19.06 -8.22
C PRO A 76 5.60 -18.34 -9.47
N ASN A 77 5.26 -18.78 -10.69
CA ASN A 77 5.66 -18.14 -11.94
C ASN A 77 4.53 -17.28 -12.56
N GLY A 78 3.49 -16.95 -11.80
CA GLY A 78 2.44 -16.01 -12.21
C GLY A 78 2.83 -14.54 -12.05
N TRP A 79 1.83 -13.65 -12.13
CA TRP A 79 2.01 -12.19 -12.13
C TRP A 79 2.75 -11.61 -10.92
N ARG A 80 2.86 -12.35 -9.82
CA ARG A 80 3.54 -11.91 -8.60
C ARG A 80 5.06 -12.01 -8.67
N LYS A 81 5.60 -12.81 -9.60
CA LYS A 81 7.05 -13.00 -9.73
C LYS A 81 7.72 -11.72 -10.22
N GLY A 82 8.73 -11.23 -9.50
CA GLY A 82 9.47 -10.02 -9.87
C GLY A 82 8.69 -8.71 -9.73
N LEU A 83 7.62 -8.72 -8.93
CA LEU A 83 6.79 -7.56 -8.62
C LEU A 83 7.64 -6.37 -8.12
N PRO A 84 7.50 -5.17 -8.71
CA PRO A 84 8.14 -3.97 -8.17
C PRO A 84 7.68 -3.73 -6.71
N PRO A 85 8.58 -3.57 -5.73
CA PRO A 85 8.20 -3.39 -4.32
C PRO A 85 7.24 -2.21 -4.11
N GLN A 86 7.40 -1.15 -4.89
CA GLN A 86 6.57 0.05 -4.82
C GLN A 86 5.14 -0.14 -5.37
N TRP A 87 4.75 -1.36 -5.79
CA TRP A 87 3.34 -1.67 -6.08
C TRP A 87 2.54 -2.06 -4.83
N TYR A 88 3.21 -2.35 -3.71
CA TYR A 88 2.61 -2.59 -2.40
C TYR A 88 3.17 -1.67 -1.29
N PRO A 89 3.33 -0.36 -1.53
CA PRO A 89 3.95 0.53 -0.54
C PRO A 89 2.98 0.88 0.59
N THR A 90 1.70 0.56 0.42
CA THR A 90 0.66 0.89 1.40
C THR A 90 0.90 0.17 2.72
N HIS A 91 1.52 -1.00 2.73
CA HIS A 91 1.77 -1.76 3.96
C HIS A 91 2.92 -1.22 4.82
N SER A 92 3.68 -0.25 4.31
CA SER A 92 4.59 0.59 5.11
C SER A 92 4.00 1.98 5.36
N ASN A 93 3.42 2.57 4.31
CA ASN A 93 2.98 3.96 4.32
C ASN A 93 1.68 4.19 5.10
N ALA A 94 0.83 3.17 5.25
CA ALA A 94 -0.44 3.25 5.95
C ALA A 94 -0.29 3.66 7.41
N TYR A 95 0.84 3.39 8.07
CA TYR A 95 1.03 3.77 9.46
C TYR A 95 1.11 5.28 9.64
N TYR A 96 1.89 5.99 8.83
CA TYR A 96 1.91 7.47 8.85
C TYR A 96 0.53 8.05 8.48
N ILE A 97 -0.02 7.61 7.34
CA ILE A 97 -1.30 8.14 6.82
C ILE A 97 -2.44 7.84 7.81
N GLY A 98 -2.51 6.61 8.32
CA GLY A 98 -3.57 6.15 9.20
C GLY A 98 -3.50 6.77 10.60
N VAL A 99 -2.30 6.96 11.16
CA VAL A 99 -2.15 7.63 12.46
C VAL A 99 -2.45 9.13 12.34
N THR A 100 -1.92 9.80 11.31
CA THR A 100 -1.95 11.28 11.25
C THR A 100 -3.11 11.85 10.46
N GLY A 101 -3.71 11.08 9.55
CA GLY A 101 -4.62 11.58 8.51
C GLY A 101 -3.92 12.40 7.41
N GLY A 102 -2.59 12.47 7.42
CA GLY A 102 -1.78 13.20 6.46
C GLY A 102 -1.62 12.48 5.12
N SER A 103 -0.89 13.12 4.21
CA SER A 103 -0.54 12.58 2.90
C SER A 103 0.92 12.87 2.57
N PHE A 104 1.47 12.13 1.60
CA PHE A 104 2.77 12.42 1.02
C PHE A 104 2.60 13.37 -0.16
N THR A 105 3.45 14.39 -0.26
CA THR A 105 3.45 15.36 -1.37
C THR A 105 4.51 15.03 -2.41
N GLU A 106 5.61 14.40 -1.98
CA GLU A 106 6.74 14.02 -2.81
C GLU A 106 7.28 12.66 -2.34
N VAL A 107 7.87 11.90 -3.27
CA VAL A 107 8.47 10.61 -2.99
C VAL A 107 9.79 10.47 -3.76
N SER A 108 10.76 9.79 -3.17
CA SER A 108 11.99 9.36 -3.82
C SER A 108 12.16 7.87 -3.60
N CYS A 109 12.48 7.13 -4.66
CA CYS A 109 12.55 5.68 -4.64
C CYS A 109 13.93 5.23 -5.12
N MET A 110 14.53 4.29 -4.40
CA MET A 110 15.74 3.60 -4.83
C MET A 110 15.42 2.14 -5.15
N GLY A 111 15.77 1.70 -6.35
CA GLY A 111 15.61 0.31 -6.78
C GLY A 111 16.94 -0.45 -6.73
N LYS A 112 16.87 -1.76 -6.55
CA LYS A 112 18.00 -2.67 -6.69
C LYS A 112 17.64 -3.79 -7.69
N PRO A 113 18.55 -4.20 -8.59
CA PRO A 113 18.29 -5.33 -9.47
C PRO A 113 17.90 -6.60 -8.68
N SER A 114 16.82 -7.23 -9.13
CA SER A 114 16.37 -8.55 -8.66
C SER A 114 17.17 -9.65 -9.37
N ILE A 115 17.45 -10.75 -8.67
CA ILE A 115 18.00 -11.99 -9.27
C ILE A 115 16.91 -12.86 -9.92
N VAL A 116 15.64 -12.56 -9.61
CA VAL A 116 14.43 -13.18 -10.18
C VAL A 116 13.95 -12.38 -11.36
#